data_AF-A0A1S2IWD5-F1
#
_entry.id   AF-A0A1S2IWD5-F1
#
_cell.length_a   1.000
_cell.length_b   1.000
_cell.length_c   1.000
_cell.angle_alpha   90.00
_cell.angle_beta   90.00
_cell.angle_gamma   90.00
#
_symmetry.space_group_name_H-M   'P 1'
#
loop_
_entity.id
_entity.type
_entity.pdbx_description
1 polymer ?
#
loop_
_entity_poly.entity_id
_entity_poly.type
_entity_poly.pdbx_seq_one_letter_code
_entity_poly.pdbx_strand_id
1 'polypeptide(L)'
;MPSGRVMTYGDVAAALGSRASRAVGKVMAHEGSDLPWWRVVRSGGLPPVRHEARALEHYRVEGTPLRWGDTAWRLDMPRARWSPDLFGHEPITDQN
;
A
#
# COMPACT_ATOMS: atom_id res chain seq x y z
N MET A 1 -1.12 -8.60 2.07
CA MET A 1 -0.80 -7.53 3.04
C MET A 1 -1.73 -7.62 4.25
N PRO A 2 -1.21 -7.63 5.49
CA PRO A 2 -2.01 -7.72 6.72
C PRO A 2 -2.97 -6.54 6.95
N SER A 3 -3.92 -6.71 7.87
CA SER A 3 -4.76 -5.61 8.39
C SER A 3 -3.91 -4.57 9.11
N GLY A 4 -4.24 -3.28 8.98
CA GLY A 4 -3.52 -2.19 9.63
C GLY A 4 -2.20 -1.81 8.94
N ARG A 5 -1.93 -2.41 7.78
CA ARG A 5 -0.70 -2.24 7.00
C ARG A 5 -0.99 -1.74 5.59
N VAL A 6 -0.06 -0.96 5.05
CA VAL A 6 -0.16 -0.36 3.71
C VAL A 6 1.13 -0.52 2.89
N MET A 7 1.00 -0.51 1.58
CA MET A 7 2.10 -0.41 0.61
C MET A 7 1.86 0.79 -0.28
N THR A 8 2.93 1.45 -0.72
CA THR A 8 2.81 2.46 -1.77
C THR A 8 2.64 1.79 -3.14
N TYR A 9 2.14 2.51 -4.14
CA TYR A 9 2.17 2.01 -5.53
C TYR A 9 3.58 1.61 -5.99
N GLY A 10 4.61 2.30 -5.48
CA GLY A 10 6.01 1.96 -5.73
C GLY A 10 6.42 0.64 -5.08
N ASP A 11 5.99 0.40 -3.84
CA ASP A 11 6.24 -0.88 -3.15
C ASP A 11 5.57 -2.03 -3.88
N VAL A 12 4.32 -1.86 -4.32
CA VAL A 12 3.61 -2.89 -5.08
C VAL A 12 4.33 -3.20 -6.38
N ALA A 13 4.75 -2.17 -7.13
CA ALA A 13 5.53 -2.37 -8.35
C ALA A 13 6.84 -3.11 -8.06
N ALA A 14 7.58 -2.70 -7.02
CA ALA A 14 8.85 -3.30 -6.65
C ALA A 14 8.70 -4.76 -6.21
N ALA A 15 7.66 -5.09 -5.44
CA ALA A 15 7.35 -6.46 -5.04
C ALA A 15 7.01 -7.37 -6.24
N LEU A 16 6.53 -6.79 -7.34
CA LEU A 16 6.29 -7.46 -8.62
C LEU A 16 7.52 -7.46 -9.55
N GLY A 17 8.69 -7.06 -9.07
CA GLY A 17 9.91 -6.95 -9.89
C GLY A 17 9.86 -5.85 -10.94
N SER A 18 8.97 -4.87 -10.77
CA SER A 18 8.68 -3.81 -11.74
C SER A 18 8.96 -2.42 -11.18
N ARG A 19 9.11 -1.44 -12.08
CA ARG A 19 9.16 -0.01 -11.74
C ARG A 19 7.86 0.73 -12.12
N ALA A 20 6.83 0.00 -12.56
CA ALA A 20 5.61 0.54 -13.14
C ALA A 20 4.56 1.02 -12.10
N SER A 21 4.96 1.84 -11.12
CA SER A 21 4.06 2.36 -10.06
C SER A 21 2.83 3.10 -10.59
N ARG A 22 2.97 3.82 -11.71
CA ARG A 22 1.85 4.51 -12.37
C ARG A 22 0.80 3.54 -12.94
N ALA A 23 1.25 2.40 -13.46
CA ALA A 23 0.35 1.38 -13.97
C ALA A 23 -0.49 0.78 -12.84
N VAL A 24 0.15 0.49 -11.69
CA VAL A 24 -0.56 0.06 -10.48
C VAL A 24 -1.63 1.08 -10.07
N GLY A 25 -1.27 2.38 -10.02
CA GLY A 25 -2.22 3.44 -9.70
C GLY A 25 -3.42 3.50 -10.66
N LYS A 26 -3.20 3.28 -11.96
CA LYS A 26 -4.26 3.26 -12.97
C LYS A 26 -5.22 2.08 -12.76
N VAL A 27 -4.69 0.88 -12.47
CA VAL A 27 -5.51 -0.30 -12.16
C VAL A 27 -6.35 -0.06 -10.92
N MET A 28 -5.73 0.46 -9.84
CA MET A 28 -6.44 0.75 -8.59
C MET A 28 -7.56 1.79 -8.75
N ALA A 29 -7.48 2.67 -9.76
CA ALA A 29 -8.51 3.66 -10.04
C ALA A 29 -9.73 3.10 -10.82
N HIS A 30 -9.59 1.94 -11.48
CA HIS A 30 -10.64 1.37 -12.35
C HIS A 30 -11.18 0.03 -11.84
N GLU A 31 -10.35 -0.79 -11.18
CA GLU A 31 -10.62 -2.24 -10.97
C GLU A 31 -10.65 -2.64 -9.48
N GLY A 32 -10.64 -1.68 -8.55
CA GLY A 32 -10.30 -1.92 -7.14
C GLY A 32 -11.45 -2.24 -6.17
N SER A 33 -12.71 -2.28 -6.60
CA SER A 33 -13.85 -2.23 -5.66
C SER A 33 -13.95 -3.43 -4.71
N ASP A 34 -13.53 -4.61 -5.15
CA ASP A 34 -13.75 -5.89 -4.45
C ASP A 34 -12.51 -6.35 -3.66
N LEU A 35 -11.42 -5.60 -3.75
CA LEU A 35 -10.14 -5.86 -3.07
C LEU A 35 -9.91 -4.82 -1.98
N PRO A 36 -8.98 -5.04 -1.03
CA PRO A 36 -8.64 -4.06 0.00
C PRO A 36 -7.82 -2.89 -0.57
N TRP A 37 -8.42 -2.13 -1.49
CA TRP A 37 -7.78 -1.08 -2.28
C TRP A 37 -7.21 0.05 -1.43
N TRP A 38 -7.80 0.30 -0.24
CA TRP A 38 -7.30 1.27 0.71
C TRP A 38 -5.89 0.93 1.22
N ARG A 39 -5.45 -0.34 1.15
CA ARG A 39 -4.09 -0.72 1.57
C ARG A 39 -3.01 -0.34 0.55
N VAL A 40 -3.36 0.14 -0.64
CA VAL A 40 -2.42 0.61 -1.66
C VAL A 40 -2.50 2.14 -1.80
N VAL A 41 -1.43 2.82 -1.43
CA VAL A 41 -1.45 4.26 -1.17
C VAL A 41 -0.43 5.04 -1.99
N ARG A 42 -0.61 6.37 -2.02
CA ARG A 42 0.36 7.28 -2.61
C ARG A 42 1.63 7.31 -1.75
N SER A 43 2.76 7.67 -2.34
CA SER A 43 4.07 7.73 -1.65
C SER A 43 4.08 8.61 -0.40
N GLY A 44 3.24 9.66 -0.36
CA GLY A 44 3.09 10.56 0.79
C GLY A 44 2.20 10.04 1.92
N GLY A 45 1.71 8.80 1.86
CA GLY A 45 0.80 8.24 2.86
C GLY A 45 -0.64 8.76 2.75
N LEU A 46 -1.04 9.15 1.55
CA LEU A 46 -2.43 9.50 1.25
C LEU A 46 -3.11 8.36 0.50
N PRO A 47 -4.41 8.11 0.74
CA PRO A 47 -5.17 7.14 -0.04
C PRO A 47 -5.26 7.55 -1.52
N PRO A 48 -5.80 6.68 -2.39
CA PRO A 48 -6.20 7.05 -3.74
C PRO A 48 -7.11 8.29 -3.73
N VAL A 49 -6.92 9.15 -4.73
CA VAL A 49 -7.66 10.42 -4.85
C VAL A 49 -9.17 10.15 -5.03
N ARG A 50 -10.02 10.99 -4.44
CA ARG A 50 -11.50 10.89 -4.42
C ARG A 50 -12.07 9.73 -3.60
N HIS A 51 -11.23 9.00 -2.89
CA HIS A 51 -11.63 7.86 -2.07
C HIS A 51 -11.26 8.06 -0.59
N GLU A 52 -10.91 9.29 -0.20
CA GLU A 52 -10.37 9.62 1.12
C GLU A 52 -11.34 9.24 2.24
N ALA A 53 -12.63 9.59 2.10
CA ALA A 53 -13.64 9.31 3.12
C ALA A 53 -13.84 7.81 3.37
N ARG A 54 -14.01 7.03 2.30
CA ARG A 54 -14.15 5.56 2.39
C ARG A 54 -12.87 4.91 2.93
N ALA A 55 -11.71 5.38 2.48
CA ALA A 55 -10.43 4.84 2.96
C ALA A 55 -10.24 5.08 4.46
N LEU A 56 -10.63 6.26 4.97
CA LEU A 56 -10.53 6.59 6.38
C LEU A 56 -11.34 5.65 7.27
N GLU A 57 -12.54 5.27 6.83
CA GLU A 57 -13.38 4.30 7.54
C GLU A 57 -12.66 2.96 7.68
N HIS A 58 -12.13 2.42 6.57
CA HIS A 58 -11.36 1.19 6.59
C HIS A 58 -10.11 1.29 7.48
N TYR A 59 -9.36 2.40 7.42
CA TYR A 59 -8.18 2.59 8.27
C TYR A 59 -8.51 2.60 9.76
N ARG A 60 -9.65 3.18 10.14
CA ARG A 60 -10.12 3.17 11.53
C ARG A 60 -10.51 1.77 11.99
N VAL A 61 -11.25 1.04 11.15
CA VAL A 61 -11.65 -0.36 11.43
C VAL A 61 -10.42 -1.26 11.57
N GLU A 62 -9.42 -1.08 10.73
CA GLU A 62 -8.20 -1.90 10.74
C GLU A 62 -7.15 -1.47 11.76
N GLY A 63 -7.34 -0.33 12.42
CA GLY A 63 -6.33 0.24 13.32
C GLY A 63 -5.06 0.68 12.59
N THR A 64 -5.17 1.06 11.31
CA THR A 64 -4.02 1.52 10.52
C THR A 64 -3.47 2.82 11.13
N PRO A 65 -2.15 2.91 11.41
CA PRO A 65 -1.56 4.11 12.01
C PRO A 65 -1.78 5.38 11.18
N LEU A 66 -2.43 6.38 11.77
CA LEU A 66 -2.70 7.69 11.17
C LEU A 66 -1.96 8.80 11.94
N ARG A 67 -1.54 9.84 11.22
CA ARG A 67 -1.13 11.13 11.76
C ARG A 67 -2.18 12.17 11.42
N TRP A 68 -2.65 12.86 12.45
CA TRP A 68 -3.58 13.98 12.34
C TRP A 68 -2.79 15.28 12.36
N GLY A 69 -3.09 16.18 11.43
CA GLY A 69 -2.70 17.59 11.49
C GLY A 69 -3.96 18.46 11.59
N ASP A 70 -3.77 19.76 11.74
CA ASP A 70 -4.86 20.70 12.03
C ASP A 70 -5.98 20.70 10.97
N THR A 71 -5.62 20.48 9.70
CA THR A 71 -6.56 20.55 8.57
C THR A 71 -6.64 19.26 7.74
N ALA A 72 -5.76 18.28 7.99
CA ALA A 72 -5.70 17.06 7.20
C ALA A 72 -5.09 15.89 7.97
N TRP A 73 -5.42 14.67 7.56
CA TRP A 73 -4.82 13.44 8.05
C TRP A 73 -3.98 12.77 6.96
N ARG A 74 -3.03 11.94 7.40
CA ARG A 74 -2.23 11.06 6.53
C ARG A 74 -1.90 9.77 7.28
N LEU A 75 -1.48 8.75 6.56
CA LEU A 75 -0.94 7.54 7.17
C LEU A 75 0.42 7.82 7.82
N ASP A 76 0.65 7.24 8.99
CA ASP A 76 1.98 7.18 9.60
C ASP A 76 2.83 6.15 8.85
N MET A 77 3.38 6.54 7.70
CA MET A 77 4.09 5.61 6.82
C MET A 77 5.20 4.81 7.51
N PRO A 78 6.06 5.39 8.37
CA PRO A 78 7.04 4.62 9.14
C PRO A 78 6.44 3.47 9.97
N ARG A 79 5.23 3.64 10.51
CA ARG A 79 4.56 2.62 11.33
C ARG A 79 3.63 1.70 10.53
N ALA A 80 3.06 2.20 9.44
CA ALA A 80 2.03 1.51 8.67
C ALA A 80 2.60 0.73 7.48
N ARG A 81 3.79 1.09 6.97
CA ARG A 81 4.37 0.47 5.77
C ARG A 81 4.64 -1.01 6.00
N TRP A 82 4.21 -1.82 5.05
CA TRP A 82 4.55 -3.24 4.97
C TRP A 82 5.46 -3.48 3.78
N SER A 83 6.39 -4.40 3.96
CA SER A 83 7.16 -5.02 2.89
C SER A 83 6.89 -6.52 2.99
N PRO A 84 6.59 -7.21 1.88
CA PRO A 84 6.71 -8.66 1.88
C PRO A 84 8.18 -9.02 2.12
N ASP A 85 8.41 -10.05 2.93
CA ASP A 85 9.74 -10.66 3.06
C ASP A 85 10.04 -11.36 1.72
N LEU A 86 10.68 -10.66 0.79
CA LEU A 86 11.07 -11.25 -0.51
C LEU A 86 12.23 -12.25 -0.36
N PHE A 87 12.76 -12.46 0.84
CA PHE A 87 13.83 -13.39 1.16
C PHE A 87 13.28 -14.73 1.70
N GLY A 88 12.55 -15.44 0.85
CA GLY A 88 12.36 -16.88 0.93
C GLY A 88 12.98 -17.63 -0.25
N HIS A 89 13.60 -16.92 -1.20
CA HIS A 89 14.37 -17.56 -2.26
C HIS A 89 15.75 -17.91 -1.69
N GLU A 90 15.96 -19.17 -1.29
CA GLU A 90 17.31 -19.72 -1.25
C GLU A 90 18.00 -19.35 -2.56
N PRO A 91 19.27 -18.90 -2.57
CA PRO A 91 19.97 -18.72 -3.83
C PRO A 91 19.79 -20.00 -4.62
N ILE A 92 19.37 -19.90 -5.89
CA ILE A 92 19.44 -21.03 -6.82
C ILE A 92 20.93 -21.39 -6.84
N THR A 93 21.28 -22.36 -5.99
CA THR A 93 22.57 -23.01 -6.06
C THR A 93 22.42 -23.80 -7.33
N ASP A 94 22.97 -23.24 -8.41
CA ASP A 94 23.17 -23.93 -9.66
C ASP A 94 24.07 -25.13 -9.36
N GLN A 95 23.42 -26.24 -8.99
CA GLN A 95 24.00 -27.57 -9.05
C GLN A 95 23.63 -28.12 -10.42
N ASN A 96 24.66 -28.11 -11.28
CA ASN A 96 24.92 -28.99 -12.41
C ASN A 96 24.87 -28.37 -13.81
#